data_AF-A0A397CM94-F1
#
_entry.id   AF-A0A397CM94-F1
#
_cell.length_a   1.000
_cell.length_b   1.000
_cell.length_c   1.000
_cell.angle_alpha   90.00
_cell.angle_beta   90.00
_cell.angle_gamma   90.00
#
_symmetry.space_group_name_H-M   'P 1'
#
loop_
_entity.id
_entity.type
_entity.pdbx_description
1 polymer ?
#
loop_
_entity_poly.entity_id
_entity_poly.type
_entity_poly.pdbx_seq_one_letter_code
_entity_poly.pdbx_strand_id
1 'polypeptide(L)'
;MGCTQSNLDGDKDQAKSREVDQANEEAHRLEQEKVKLLLLGAGESGKSTIFKQMKILYGMPLTEEERRHCTPIVYNNIVTSMKILLDQCVELQLKGEVKCIEDFDEIKAASDETEVNPKTGQKIKNLWTDPGVMATWARRSEFQIVESVKFYFNDLDRIMKDDYQVTQQDMLYARVRTSGIVEE
;
A
#
# COMPACT_ATOMS: atom_id res chain seq x y z
N MET A 1 -3.78 -19.56 -66.45
CA MET A 1 -3.56 -20.24 -65.16
C MET A 1 -3.50 -19.17 -64.10
N GLY A 2 -4.50 -19.07 -63.22
CA GLY A 2 -4.50 -18.05 -62.18
C GLY A 2 -5.87 -17.92 -61.54
N CYS A 3 -6.18 -18.82 -60.59
CA CYS A 3 -7.28 -18.75 -59.64
C CYS A 3 -7.02 -19.85 -58.61
N THR A 4 -6.53 -19.54 -57.39
CA THR A 4 -6.62 -20.41 -56.17
C THR A 4 -5.84 -19.85 -54.96
N GLN A 5 -5.90 -18.54 -54.66
CA GLN A 5 -5.35 -18.03 -53.39
C GLN A 5 -6.29 -17.06 -52.64
N SER A 6 -7.29 -16.46 -53.29
CA SER A 6 -8.18 -15.47 -52.65
C SER A 6 -9.27 -16.04 -51.73
N ASN A 7 -9.59 -17.34 -51.80
CA ASN A 7 -10.71 -17.92 -51.02
C ASN A 7 -10.30 -18.50 -49.66
N LEU A 8 -9.04 -18.91 -49.46
CA LEU A 8 -8.63 -19.59 -48.22
C LEU A 8 -8.27 -18.62 -47.10
N ASP A 9 -7.69 -17.46 -47.44
CA ASP A 9 -7.34 -16.43 -46.44
C ASP A 9 -8.56 -15.60 -46.04
N GLY A 10 -9.46 -15.29 -46.98
CA GLY A 10 -10.72 -14.57 -46.68
C GLY A 10 -11.68 -15.35 -45.77
N ASP A 11 -11.72 -16.68 -45.87
CA ASP A 11 -12.58 -17.52 -45.02
C ASP A 11 -12.02 -17.63 -43.59
N LYS A 12 -10.69 -17.66 -43.44
CA LYS A 12 -10.00 -17.59 -42.14
C LYS A 12 -10.13 -16.22 -41.47
N ASP A 13 -10.03 -15.14 -42.24
CA ASP A 13 -10.21 -13.78 -41.73
C ASP A 13 -11.68 -13.53 -41.34
N GLN A 14 -12.62 -14.08 -42.10
CA GLN A 14 -14.04 -14.00 -41.76
C GLN A 14 -14.40 -14.85 -40.54
N ALA A 15 -13.79 -16.01 -40.36
CA ALA A 15 -13.91 -16.81 -39.14
C ALA A 15 -13.36 -16.07 -37.91
N LYS A 16 -12.16 -15.48 -38.01
CA LYS A 16 -11.59 -14.64 -36.93
C LYS A 16 -12.44 -13.42 -36.61
N SER A 17 -12.99 -12.75 -37.63
CA SER A 17 -13.87 -11.60 -37.42
C SER A 17 -15.12 -12.01 -36.62
N ARG A 18 -15.74 -13.14 -36.95
CA ARG A 18 -16.90 -13.66 -36.21
C ARG A 18 -16.56 -14.04 -34.76
N GLU A 19 -15.39 -14.63 -34.52
CA GLU A 19 -14.91 -14.93 -33.16
C GLU A 19 -14.71 -13.65 -32.34
N VAL A 20 -14.14 -12.61 -32.93
CA VAL A 20 -13.96 -11.30 -32.27
C VAL A 20 -15.32 -10.66 -31.99
N ASP A 21 -16.24 -10.65 -32.94
CA ASP A 21 -17.58 -10.07 -32.76
C ASP A 21 -18.34 -10.78 -31.64
N GLN A 22 -18.28 -12.12 -31.57
CA GLN A 22 -18.88 -12.91 -30.49
C GLN A 22 -18.26 -12.60 -29.13
N ALA A 23 -16.93 -12.54 -29.05
CA ALA A 23 -16.24 -12.20 -27.80
C ALA A 23 -16.57 -10.78 -27.33
N ASN A 24 -16.75 -9.85 -28.28
CA ASN A 24 -17.07 -8.46 -27.98
C ASN A 24 -18.52 -8.30 -27.50
N GLU A 25 -19.48 -9.01 -28.10
CA GLU A 25 -20.87 -9.06 -27.63
C GLU A 25 -20.98 -9.67 -26.22
N GLU A 26 -20.25 -10.76 -25.96
CA GLU A 26 -20.22 -11.38 -24.63
C GLU A 26 -19.59 -10.44 -23.59
N ALA A 27 -18.46 -9.80 -23.91
CA ALA A 27 -17.84 -8.81 -23.04
C ALA A 27 -18.77 -7.62 -22.77
N HIS A 28 -19.50 -7.14 -23.79
CA HIS A 28 -20.46 -6.05 -23.64
C HIS A 28 -21.65 -6.45 -22.74
N ARG A 29 -22.16 -7.67 -22.87
CA ARG A 29 -23.21 -8.19 -21.99
C ARG A 29 -22.73 -8.25 -20.53
N LEU A 30 -21.54 -8.80 -20.31
CA LEU A 30 -20.93 -8.87 -18.97
C LEU A 30 -20.70 -7.47 -18.38
N GLU A 31 -20.32 -6.49 -19.21
CA GLU A 31 -20.13 -5.10 -18.79
C GLU A 31 -21.46 -4.41 -18.41
N GLN A 32 -22.54 -4.70 -19.13
CA GLN A 32 -23.88 -4.17 -18.82
C GLN A 32 -24.45 -4.70 -17.50
N GLU A 33 -24.04 -5.90 -17.08
CA GLU A 33 -24.43 -6.49 -15.80
C GLU A 33 -23.67 -5.91 -14.60
N LYS A 34 -22.56 -5.19 -14.83
CA LYS A 34 -21.75 -4.60 -13.75
C LYS A 34 -22.41 -3.36 -13.15
N VAL A 35 -22.48 -3.33 -11.81
CA VAL A 35 -22.86 -2.13 -11.06
C VAL A 35 -21.62 -1.28 -10.79
N LYS A 36 -21.56 -0.08 -11.37
CA LYS A 36 -20.45 0.87 -11.18
C LYS A 36 -20.68 1.74 -9.95
N LEU A 37 -19.75 1.72 -9.01
CA LEU A 37 -19.77 2.52 -7.79
C LEU A 37 -18.67 3.59 -7.83
N LEU A 38 -19.05 4.85 -7.57
CA LEU A 38 -18.11 5.96 -7.46
C LEU A 38 -18.05 6.46 -6.01
N LEU A 39 -16.88 6.37 -5.39
CA LEU A 39 -16.62 6.87 -4.05
C LEU A 39 -15.94 8.23 -4.13
N LEU A 40 -16.60 9.27 -3.59
CA LEU A 40 -16.08 10.64 -3.54
C LEU A 40 -15.86 11.09 -2.09
N GLY A 41 -14.85 11.92 -1.88
CA GLY A 41 -14.51 12.45 -0.57
C GLY A 41 -13.12 13.09 -0.55
N ALA A 42 -12.85 13.90 0.48
CA ALA A 42 -11.56 14.56 0.69
C ALA A 42 -10.37 13.56 0.69
N GLY A 43 -9.15 14.06 0.55
CA GLY A 43 -7.95 13.24 0.77
C GLY A 43 -8.06 12.52 2.13
N GLU A 44 -7.60 11.26 2.19
CA GLU A 44 -7.53 10.49 3.45
C GLU A 44 -8.88 10.16 4.12
N SER A 45 -10.02 10.44 3.47
CA SER A 45 -11.38 10.09 3.96
C SER A 45 -11.69 8.58 4.03
N GLY A 46 -10.74 7.70 3.76
CA GLY A 46 -10.94 6.25 3.85
C GLY A 46 -11.57 5.56 2.63
N LYS A 47 -11.67 6.24 1.47
CA LYS A 47 -12.21 5.64 0.23
C LYS A 47 -11.52 4.32 -0.16
N SER A 48 -10.19 4.33 -0.23
CA SER A 48 -9.40 3.12 -0.53
C SER A 48 -9.58 2.06 0.55
N THR A 49 -9.77 2.46 1.80
CA THR A 49 -10.06 1.55 2.91
C THR A 49 -11.40 0.85 2.71
N ILE A 50 -12.43 1.54 2.21
CA ILE A 50 -13.73 0.94 1.88
C ILE A 50 -13.58 -0.12 0.78
N PHE A 51 -12.86 0.18 -0.30
CA PHE A 51 -12.60 -0.80 -1.37
C PHE A 51 -11.85 -2.04 -0.84
N LYS A 52 -10.78 -1.83 -0.05
CA LYS A 52 -10.05 -2.93 0.60
C LYS A 52 -10.95 -3.76 1.52
N GLN A 53 -11.85 -3.12 2.27
CA GLN A 53 -12.81 -3.81 3.12
C GLN A 53 -13.82 -4.62 2.30
N MET A 54 -14.27 -4.12 1.15
CA MET A 54 -15.14 -4.89 0.25
C MET A 54 -14.46 -6.19 -0.19
N LYS A 55 -13.20 -6.13 -0.63
CA LYS A 55 -12.42 -7.34 -0.98
C LYS A 55 -12.38 -8.35 0.16
N ILE A 56 -12.11 -7.89 1.38
CA ILE A 56 -12.06 -8.74 2.58
C ILE A 56 -13.43 -9.34 2.89
N LEU A 57 -14.50 -8.53 2.90
CA LEU A 57 -15.86 -8.96 3.24
C LEU A 57 -16.43 -9.98 2.25
N TYR A 58 -16.13 -9.83 0.96
CA TYR A 58 -16.57 -10.78 -0.07
C TYR A 58 -15.62 -11.98 -0.22
N GLY A 59 -14.69 -12.16 0.72
CA GLY A 59 -13.86 -13.36 0.81
C GLY A 59 -12.85 -13.52 -0.33
N MET A 60 -12.46 -12.43 -0.99
CA MET A 60 -11.37 -12.48 -1.96
C MET A 60 -10.06 -12.72 -1.21
N PRO A 61 -9.40 -13.89 -1.39
CA PRO A 61 -8.18 -14.19 -0.69
C PRO A 61 -7.06 -13.26 -1.19
N LEU A 62 -6.22 -12.81 -0.26
CA LEU A 62 -5.05 -12.01 -0.61
C LEU A 62 -4.11 -12.85 -1.49
N THR A 63 -3.89 -12.40 -2.72
CA THR A 63 -3.02 -13.11 -3.67
C THR A 63 -1.56 -12.99 -3.27
N GLU A 64 -0.74 -13.95 -3.70
CA GLU A 64 0.70 -13.92 -3.44
C GLU A 64 1.38 -12.70 -4.10
N GLU A 65 0.86 -12.28 -5.25
CA GLU A 65 1.31 -11.07 -5.93
C GLU A 65 0.99 -9.80 -5.12
N GLU A 66 -0.23 -9.66 -4.61
CA GLU A 66 -0.61 -8.53 -3.75
C GLU A 66 0.24 -8.48 -2.47
N ARG A 67 0.54 -9.64 -1.86
CA ARG A 67 1.46 -9.71 -0.69
C ARG A 67 2.83 -9.16 -1.04
N ARG A 68 3.44 -9.64 -2.12
CA ARG A 68 4.78 -9.20 -2.54
C ARG A 68 4.85 -7.71 -2.82
N HIS A 69 3.80 -7.14 -3.43
CA HIS A 69 3.72 -5.70 -3.67
C HIS A 69 3.45 -4.89 -2.40
N CYS A 70 2.69 -5.44 -1.44
CA CYS A 70 2.32 -4.73 -0.22
C CYS A 70 3.43 -4.72 0.84
N THR A 71 4.30 -5.73 0.88
CA THR A 71 5.42 -5.80 1.83
C THR A 71 6.30 -4.54 1.83
N PRO A 72 6.87 -4.09 0.68
CA PRO A 72 7.70 -2.88 0.65
C PRO A 72 6.91 -1.61 1.01
N ILE A 73 5.60 -1.58 0.77
CA ILE A 73 4.73 -0.45 1.13
C ILE A 73 4.62 -0.34 2.66
N VAL A 74 4.38 -1.46 3.35
CA VAL A 74 4.32 -1.49 4.83
C VAL A 74 5.64 -1.02 5.42
N TYR A 75 6.76 -1.52 4.89
CA TYR A 75 8.11 -1.13 5.30
C TYR A 75 8.37 0.37 5.11
N ASN A 76 8.05 0.91 3.93
CA ASN A 76 8.19 2.34 3.66
C ASN A 76 7.30 3.17 4.60
N ASN A 77 6.05 2.76 4.82
CA ASN A 77 5.15 3.45 5.74
C ASN A 77 5.71 3.49 7.17
N ILE A 78 6.34 2.42 7.66
CA ILE A 78 6.97 2.36 8.99
C ILE A 78 8.10 3.39 9.09
N VAL A 79 9.02 3.41 8.11
CA VAL A 79 10.18 4.31 8.12
C VAL A 79 9.74 5.76 8.00
N THR A 80 8.92 6.08 6.99
CA THR A 80 8.43 7.45 6.77
C THR A 80 7.67 7.97 7.98
N SER A 81 6.84 7.13 8.62
CA SER A 81 6.09 7.54 9.80
C SER A 81 6.98 7.79 11.00
N MET A 82 8.04 6.99 11.19
CA MET A 82 9.01 7.25 12.23
C MET A 82 9.76 8.56 11.95
N LYS A 83 10.23 8.80 10.72
CA LYS A 83 10.90 10.06 10.35
C LYS A 83 10.02 11.28 10.63
N ILE A 84 8.72 11.23 10.29
CA ILE A 84 7.76 12.29 10.63
C ILE A 84 7.74 12.53 12.14
N LEU A 85 7.70 11.48 12.97
CA LEU A 85 7.76 11.65 14.43
C LEU A 85 9.08 12.27 14.90
N LEU A 86 10.21 11.88 14.32
CA LEU A 86 11.50 12.46 14.70
C LEU A 86 11.60 13.94 14.27
N ASP A 87 11.05 14.30 13.12
CA ASP A 87 10.97 15.70 12.68
C ASP A 87 10.13 16.53 13.64
N GLN A 88 8.94 16.03 13.98
CA GLN A 88 8.04 16.69 14.93
C GLN A 88 8.61 16.74 16.35
N CYS A 89 9.41 15.76 16.75
CA CYS A 89 10.12 15.78 18.02
C CYS A 89 11.10 16.96 18.11
N VAL A 90 11.77 17.30 17.00
CA VAL A 90 12.64 18.50 16.92
C VAL A 90 11.80 19.78 16.94
N GLU A 91 10.74 19.85 16.14
CA GLU A 91 9.88 21.04 16.05
C GLU A 91 9.21 21.37 17.40
N LEU A 92 8.79 20.35 18.14
CA LEU A 92 8.20 20.49 19.47
C LEU A 92 9.24 20.70 20.58
N GLN A 93 10.52 20.79 20.24
CA GLN A 93 11.64 20.96 21.17
C GLN A 93 11.77 19.82 22.21
N LEU A 94 11.29 18.62 21.86
CA LEU A 94 11.32 17.43 22.72
C LEU A 94 12.56 16.56 22.52
N LYS A 95 13.45 16.91 21.56
CA LYS A 95 14.70 16.16 21.33
C LYS A 95 15.56 16.01 22.59
N GLY A 96 15.50 16.97 23.52
CA GLY A 96 16.24 16.90 24.79
C GLY A 96 15.78 15.78 25.74
N GLU A 97 14.58 15.25 25.54
CA GLU A 97 14.03 14.14 26.32
C GLU A 97 14.34 12.77 25.70
N VAL A 98 14.88 12.77 24.47
CA VAL A 98 15.24 11.54 23.75
C VAL A 98 16.51 10.94 24.34
N LYS A 99 16.44 9.66 24.72
CA LYS A 99 17.59 8.93 25.29
C LYS A 99 18.41 8.24 24.21
N CYS A 100 17.75 7.70 23.19
CA CYS A 100 18.39 7.01 22.06
C CYS A 100 18.78 7.98 20.93
N ILE A 101 19.65 8.95 21.24
CA ILE A 101 20.05 10.02 20.29
C ILE A 101 20.77 9.46 19.05
N GLU A 102 21.57 8.41 19.21
CA GLU A 102 22.28 7.76 18.09
C GLU A 102 21.27 7.16 17.09
N ASP A 103 20.33 6.34 17.57
CA ASP A 103 19.25 5.77 16.74
C ASP A 103 18.40 6.87 16.10
N PHE A 104 18.14 7.96 16.82
CA PHE A 104 17.39 9.11 16.32
C PHE A 104 18.07 9.76 15.12
N ASP A 105 19.36 10.11 15.25
CA ASP A 105 20.09 10.81 14.20
C ASP A 105 20.32 9.90 13.00
N GLU A 106 20.56 8.60 13.20
CA GLU A 106 20.71 7.63 12.12
C GLU A 106 19.42 7.42 11.31
N ILE A 107 18.27 7.24 11.96
CA ILE A 107 16.98 7.07 11.25
C ILE A 107 16.55 8.36 10.56
N LYS A 108 16.80 9.52 11.17
CA LYS A 108 16.50 10.82 10.56
C LYS A 108 17.38 11.08 9.33
N ALA A 109 18.65 10.69 9.36
CA ALA A 109 19.59 10.82 8.24
C ALA A 109 19.40 9.77 7.14
N ALA A 110 18.67 8.69 7.41
CA ALA A 110 18.44 7.61 6.45
C ALA A 110 17.67 8.12 5.21
N SER A 111 18.04 7.62 4.03
CA SER A 111 17.28 7.86 2.78
C SER A 111 15.89 7.23 2.89
N ASP A 112 14.90 7.80 2.19
CA ASP A 112 13.56 7.21 2.07
C ASP A 112 13.58 5.87 1.29
N GLU A 113 14.66 5.59 0.57
CA GLU A 113 14.93 4.34 -0.14
C GLU A 113 15.69 3.30 0.71
N THR A 114 15.93 3.59 1.99
CA THR A 114 16.67 2.66 2.86
C THR A 114 15.92 1.33 2.97
N GLU A 115 16.57 0.23 2.59
CA GLU A 115 16.01 -1.10 2.77
C GLU A 115 15.70 -1.34 4.25
N VAL A 116 14.44 -1.68 4.52
CA VAL A 116 14.01 -2.08 5.86
C VAL A 116 14.61 -3.44 6.14
N ASN A 117 15.65 -3.42 6.96
CA ASN A 117 16.30 -4.61 7.49
C ASN A 117 15.97 -4.75 8.99
N PRO A 118 16.22 -5.94 9.57
CA PRO A 118 15.96 -6.16 11.00
C PRO A 118 16.69 -5.17 11.93
N LYS A 119 17.85 -4.64 11.53
CA LYS A 119 18.58 -3.63 12.31
C LYS A 119 17.84 -2.31 12.36
N THR A 120 17.33 -1.82 11.21
CA THR A 120 16.49 -0.63 11.11
C THR A 120 15.23 -0.83 11.95
N GLY A 121 14.60 -2.00 11.86
CA GLY A 121 13.46 -2.37 12.68
C GLY A 121 13.72 -2.25 14.19
N GLN A 122 14.87 -2.74 14.66
CA GLN A 122 15.26 -2.65 16.07
C GLN A 122 15.45 -1.20 16.53
N LYS A 123 16.07 -0.34 15.70
CA LYS A 123 16.24 1.09 16.02
C LYS A 123 14.89 1.79 16.13
N ILE A 124 13.99 1.54 15.18
CA ILE A 124 12.62 2.07 15.21
C ILE A 124 11.88 1.58 16.46
N LYS A 125 12.09 0.32 16.87
CA LYS A 125 11.51 -0.23 18.11
C LYS A 125 12.04 0.50 19.35
N ASN A 126 13.35 0.73 19.43
CA ASN A 126 13.95 1.49 20.54
C ASN A 126 13.38 2.90 20.62
N LEU A 127 13.33 3.59 19.47
CA LEU A 127 12.75 4.93 19.34
C LEU A 127 11.28 4.95 19.74
N TRP A 128 10.47 3.96 19.35
CA TRP A 128 9.06 3.91 19.73
C TRP A 128 8.84 3.77 21.24
N THR A 129 9.77 3.14 21.96
CA THR A 129 9.71 3.05 23.42
C THR A 129 10.35 4.25 24.15
N ASP A 130 10.96 5.16 23.40
CA ASP A 130 11.68 6.30 23.96
C ASP A 130 10.71 7.37 24.50
N PRO A 131 10.96 7.92 25.70
CA PRO A 131 10.09 8.94 26.30
C PRO A 131 9.86 10.17 25.42
N GLY A 132 10.90 10.70 24.75
CA GLY A 132 10.78 11.90 23.92
C GLY A 132 9.94 11.65 22.66
N VAL A 133 10.09 10.48 22.05
CA VAL A 133 9.29 10.07 20.89
C VAL A 133 7.84 9.80 21.32
N MET A 134 7.61 9.16 22.46
CA MET A 134 6.27 8.92 22.98
C MET A 134 5.56 10.20 23.42
N ALA A 135 6.29 11.17 23.99
CA ALA A 135 5.77 12.50 24.28
C ALA A 135 5.35 13.23 22.98
N THR A 136 6.13 13.08 21.91
CA THR A 136 5.79 13.59 20.57
C THR A 136 4.52 12.93 20.03
N TRP A 137 4.40 11.60 20.14
CA TRP A 137 3.20 10.86 19.73
C TRP A 137 1.95 11.24 20.54
N ALA A 138 2.09 11.59 21.82
CA ALA A 138 0.97 12.08 22.63
C ALA A 138 0.36 13.36 22.04
N ARG A 139 1.19 14.18 21.37
CA ARG A 139 0.82 15.42 20.68
C ARG A 139 0.53 15.25 19.18
N ARG A 140 0.32 14.01 18.71
CA ARG A 140 0.09 13.70 17.29
C ARG A 140 -1.06 14.46 16.62
N SER A 141 -2.02 14.99 17.39
CA SER A 141 -3.11 15.82 16.85
C SER A 141 -2.64 17.19 16.33
N GLU A 142 -1.41 17.61 16.68
CA GLU A 142 -0.84 18.90 16.27
C GLU A 142 -0.20 18.83 14.87
N PHE A 143 0.00 17.64 14.30
CA PHE A 143 0.66 17.45 13.01
C PHE A 143 0.00 16.33 12.20
N GLN A 144 0.38 16.22 10.93
CA GLN A 144 -0.17 15.22 10.03
C GLN A 144 0.64 13.92 10.14
N ILE A 145 0.07 12.93 10.82
CA ILE A 145 0.58 11.56 10.86
C ILE A 145 -0.58 10.57 10.73
N VAL A 146 -0.31 9.45 10.09
CA VAL A 146 -1.32 8.41 9.91
C VAL A 146 -1.56 7.69 11.24
N GLU A 147 -2.81 7.51 11.64
CA GLU A 147 -3.12 6.86 12.92
C GLU A 147 -2.75 5.37 12.95
N SER A 148 -2.75 4.70 11.79
CA SER A 148 -2.38 3.28 11.65
C SER A 148 -0.91 2.99 11.98
N VAL A 149 -0.09 4.02 12.14
CA VAL A 149 1.33 3.90 12.54
C VAL A 149 1.49 3.14 13.85
N LYS A 150 0.59 3.38 14.81
CA LYS A 150 0.59 2.68 16.10
C LYS A 150 0.42 1.16 15.95
N PHE A 151 -0.40 0.73 14.98
CA PHE A 151 -0.61 -0.69 14.71
C PHE A 151 0.70 -1.35 14.28
N TYR A 152 1.41 -0.75 13.33
CA TYR A 152 2.69 -1.30 12.87
C TYR A 152 3.78 -1.27 13.94
N PHE A 153 3.89 -0.18 14.68
CA PHE A 153 4.95 -0.03 15.68
C PHE A 153 4.82 -1.00 16.86
N ASN A 154 3.60 -1.38 17.22
CA ASN A 154 3.37 -2.40 18.25
C ASN A 154 3.69 -3.82 17.75
N ASP A 155 3.60 -4.07 16.44
CA ASP A 155 3.81 -5.37 15.81
C ASP A 155 5.15 -5.48 15.06
N LEU A 156 6.12 -4.60 15.34
CA LEU A 156 7.42 -4.58 14.66
C LEU A 156 8.13 -5.94 14.71
N ASP A 157 8.01 -6.67 15.83
CA ASP A 157 8.64 -7.99 15.98
C ASP A 157 8.12 -9.04 14.99
N ARG A 158 6.87 -8.89 14.51
CA ARG A 158 6.30 -9.75 13.46
C ARG A 158 6.75 -9.28 12.08
N ILE A 159 6.77 -7.96 11.87
CA ILE A 159 7.02 -7.33 10.57
C ILE A 159 8.50 -7.43 10.17
N MET A 160 9.42 -7.44 11.15
CA MET A 160 10.87 -7.45 10.90
C MET A 160 11.47 -8.85 10.76
N LYS A 161 10.65 -9.91 10.72
CA LYS A 161 11.14 -11.28 10.48
C LYS A 161 11.42 -11.52 9.01
N ASP A 162 12.41 -12.35 8.72
CA ASP A 162 12.78 -12.73 7.35
C ASP A 162 11.64 -13.48 6.63
N ASP A 163 10.76 -14.16 7.38
CA ASP A 163 9.60 -14.89 6.87
C ASP A 163 8.30 -14.08 6.93
N TYR A 164 8.38 -12.76 7.13
CA TYR A 164 7.20 -11.90 7.25
C TYR A 164 6.25 -12.04 6.06
N GLN A 165 5.01 -12.38 6.36
CA GLN A 165 3.89 -12.44 5.41
C GLN A 165 2.89 -11.35 5.75
N VAL A 166 2.61 -10.49 4.77
CA VAL A 166 1.61 -9.42 4.88
C VAL A 166 0.23 -10.04 5.12
N THR A 167 -0.45 -9.56 6.16
CA THR A 167 -1.83 -9.94 6.47
C THR A 167 -2.83 -9.01 5.78
N GLN A 168 -4.10 -9.41 5.72
CA GLN A 168 -5.17 -8.54 5.26
C GLN A 168 -5.25 -7.24 6.08
N GLN A 169 -4.97 -7.31 7.38
CA GLN A 169 -4.96 -6.14 8.26
C GLN A 169 -3.82 -5.17 7.92
N ASP A 170 -2.63 -5.71 7.63
CA ASP A 170 -1.49 -4.90 7.19
C ASP A 170 -1.80 -4.17 5.88
N MET A 171 -2.41 -4.88 4.93
CA MET A 171 -2.83 -4.29 3.65
C MET A 171 -3.89 -3.21 3.86
N LEU A 172 -4.86 -3.43 4.75
CA LEU A 172 -5.91 -2.46 5.04
C LEU A 172 -5.32 -1.14 5.53
N TYR A 173 -4.36 -1.21 6.44
CA TYR A 173 -3.71 -0.05 7.04
C TYR A 173 -2.60 0.57 6.19
N ALA A 174 -2.12 -0.15 5.17
CA ALA A 174 -1.05 0.32 4.31
C ALA A 174 -1.53 1.54 3.52
N ARG A 175 -0.80 2.64 3.69
CA ARG A 175 -1.04 3.89 2.98
C ARG A 175 -0.30 3.87 1.66
N VAL A 176 -1.08 3.74 0.60
CA VAL A 176 -0.65 3.99 -0.77
C VAL A 176 -1.22 5.34 -1.17
N ARG A 177 -0.38 6.27 -1.60
CA ARG A 177 -0.87 7.51 -2.19
C ARG A 177 -1.54 7.12 -3.51
N THR A 178 -2.86 7.21 -3.58
CA THR A 178 -3.60 7.02 -4.82
C THR A 178 -3.22 8.13 -5.79
N SER A 179 -2.42 7.78 -6.80
CA SER A 179 -2.15 8.64 -7.96
C SER A 179 -3.09 8.24 -9.10
N GLY A 180 -3.91 9.18 -9.58
CA GLY A 180 -4.85 8.92 -10.66
C GLY A 180 -6.14 8.21 -10.22
N ILE A 181 -6.84 7.63 -11.19
CA ILE A 181 -8.07 6.86 -11.00
C ILE A 181 -7.67 5.41 -10.68
N VAL A 182 -8.21 4.87 -9.59
CA VAL A 182 -8.03 3.46 -9.20
C VAL A 182 -9.34 2.75 -9.48
N GLU A 183 -9.29 1.77 -10.38
CA GLU A 183 -10.42 0.89 -10.73
C GLU A 183 -10.13 -0.49 -10.11
N GLU A 184 -11.04 -0.98 -9.25
CA GLU A 184 -11.02 -2.32 -8.66
C GLU A 184 -12.33 -3.06 -8.92
#